data_AF-A0A9R0J6I1-F1
#
_entry.id   AF-A0A9R0J6I1-F1
#
_cell.length_a   1.000
_cell.length_b   1.000
_cell.length_c   1.000
_cell.angle_alpha   90.00
_cell.angle_beta   90.00
_cell.angle_gamma   90.00
#
_symmetry.space_group_name_H-M   'P 1'
#
loop_
_entity.id
_entity.type
_entity.pdbx_description
1 polymer ?
#
loop_
_entity_poly.entity_id
_entity_poly.type
_entity_poly.pdbx_seq_one_letter_code
_entity_poly.pdbx_strand_id
1 'polypeptide(L)'
;MIFLRHHLHEGLKIEHLTVKDPQVLWSNLKERYDHQKTVTLPKARYDWLHLRLQDFKSVSEYNAAMFRITTQLKLCGEKITDVEMIEKTYSTFHANNVVLQKQYREKGFKKYFELISCLLVAEKNNELLMKNHESRPTGSIPFPEENVTSHNGNEKYHTSNSGRGYGRGRGRGYGYGRGRGGSFKNSYSHQKWDNKDGNKQEKDKNENVTNACNRC
;
A
#
# COMPACT_ATOMS: atom_id res chain seq x y z
N MET A 1 12.04 -24.49 -48.24
CA MET A 1 10.86 -25.18 -47.67
C MET A 1 11.05 -25.70 -46.25
N ILE A 2 12.16 -26.39 -45.98
CA ILE A 2 12.39 -27.08 -44.70
C ILE A 2 12.31 -26.11 -43.50
N PHE A 3 12.91 -24.91 -43.64
CA PHE A 3 12.90 -23.89 -42.59
C PHE A 3 11.49 -23.44 -42.17
N LEU A 4 10.63 -23.06 -43.11
CA LEU A 4 9.26 -22.63 -42.77
C LEU A 4 8.48 -23.74 -42.06
N ARG A 5 8.55 -24.97 -42.57
CA ARG A 5 7.82 -26.11 -42.00
C ARG A 5 8.32 -26.53 -40.63
N HIS A 6 9.61 -26.39 -40.37
CA HIS A 6 10.21 -26.78 -39.09
C HIS A 6 9.61 -25.98 -37.91
N HIS A 7 9.29 -24.70 -38.14
CA HIS A 7 8.75 -23.80 -37.12
C HIS A 7 7.20 -23.76 -37.06
N LEU A 8 6.51 -24.53 -37.89
CA LEU A 8 5.05 -24.62 -37.82
C LEU A 8 4.61 -25.50 -36.66
N HIS A 9 3.46 -25.16 -36.08
CA HIS A 9 2.76 -26.07 -35.18
C HIS A 9 2.37 -27.35 -35.93
N GLU A 10 2.37 -28.50 -35.24
CA GLU A 10 2.21 -29.82 -35.88
C GLU A 10 0.92 -29.93 -36.69
N GLY A 11 -0.19 -29.39 -36.19
CA GLY A 11 -1.46 -29.34 -36.93
C GLY A 11 -1.37 -28.58 -38.27
N LEU A 12 -0.60 -27.48 -38.32
CA LEU A 12 -0.37 -26.72 -39.56
C LEU A 12 0.58 -27.44 -40.51
N LYS A 13 1.53 -28.23 -39.99
CA LYS A 13 2.39 -29.07 -40.83
C LYS A 13 1.55 -30.09 -41.57
N ILE A 14 0.69 -30.81 -40.84
CA ILE A 14 -0.18 -31.88 -41.38
C ILE A 14 -1.07 -31.33 -42.49
N GLU A 15 -1.74 -30.21 -42.24
CA GLU A 15 -2.68 -29.62 -43.20
C GLU A 15 -2.01 -29.14 -44.50
N HIS A 16 -0.77 -28.68 -44.41
CA HIS A 16 -0.04 -28.20 -45.56
C HIS A 16 1.02 -29.18 -46.06
N LEU A 17 0.99 -30.48 -45.70
CA LEU A 17 1.99 -31.48 -46.11
C LEU A 17 2.22 -31.53 -47.63
N THR A 18 1.15 -31.36 -48.41
CA THR A 18 1.19 -31.49 -49.88
C THR A 18 1.68 -30.25 -50.61
N VAL A 19 1.76 -29.08 -49.96
CA VAL A 19 2.15 -27.82 -50.59
C VAL A 19 3.67 -27.75 -50.81
N LYS A 20 4.15 -27.97 -52.03
CA LYS A 20 5.59 -28.02 -52.33
C LYS A 20 6.25 -26.65 -52.54
N ASP A 21 5.48 -25.64 -52.93
CA ASP A 21 5.95 -24.28 -53.21
C ASP A 21 5.93 -23.37 -51.95
N PRO A 22 7.09 -22.84 -51.50
CA PRO A 22 7.19 -21.95 -50.34
C PRO A 22 6.29 -20.72 -50.43
N GLN A 23 6.12 -20.15 -51.62
CA GLN A 23 5.34 -18.94 -51.80
C GLN A 23 3.85 -19.21 -51.61
N VAL A 24 3.38 -20.36 -52.12
CA VAL A 24 2.01 -20.83 -51.90
C VAL A 24 1.78 -21.15 -50.43
N LEU A 25 2.71 -21.85 -49.77
CA LEU A 25 2.60 -22.15 -48.33
C LEU A 25 2.51 -20.86 -47.50
N TRP A 26 3.37 -19.88 -47.78
CA TRP A 26 3.34 -18.60 -47.09
C TRP A 26 2.02 -17.85 -47.30
N SER A 27 1.50 -17.84 -48.53
CA SER A 27 0.24 -17.17 -48.88
C SER A 27 -0.93 -17.81 -48.14
N ASN A 28 -1.00 -19.14 -48.09
CA ASN A 28 -2.05 -19.88 -47.37
C ASN A 28 -2.01 -19.63 -45.86
N LEU A 29 -0.80 -19.63 -45.27
CA LEU A 29 -0.62 -19.33 -43.85
C LEU A 29 -1.03 -17.89 -43.52
N LYS A 30 -0.64 -16.96 -44.38
CA LYS A 30 -1.01 -15.54 -44.25
C LYS A 30 -2.52 -15.37 -44.32
N GLU A 31 -3.18 -15.95 -45.31
CA GLU A 31 -4.64 -15.87 -45.49
C GLU A 31 -5.39 -16.39 -44.26
N ARG A 32 -5.01 -17.58 -43.77
CA ARG A 32 -5.58 -18.14 -42.54
C ARG A 32 -5.41 -17.20 -41.34
N TYR A 33 -4.21 -16.66 -41.17
CA TYR A 33 -3.90 -15.79 -40.06
C TYR A 33 -4.67 -14.46 -40.14
N ASP A 34 -4.78 -13.90 -41.34
CA ASP A 34 -5.58 -12.71 -41.58
C ASP A 34 -7.07 -12.97 -41.30
N HIS A 35 -7.58 -14.16 -41.66
CA HIS A 35 -8.92 -14.59 -41.23
C HIS A 35 -9.02 -14.69 -39.69
N GLN A 36 -8.04 -15.27 -39.01
CA GLN A 36 -8.04 -15.37 -37.55
C GLN A 36 -8.07 -14.00 -36.86
N LYS A 37 -7.40 -12.98 -37.42
CA LYS A 37 -7.47 -11.60 -36.92
C LYS A 37 -8.90 -11.05 -36.94
N THR A 38 -9.73 -11.43 -37.92
CA THR A 38 -11.11 -10.94 -38.02
C THR A 38 -11.98 -11.32 -36.83
N VAL A 39 -11.72 -12.49 -36.23
CA VAL A 39 -12.42 -12.95 -35.03
C VAL A 39 -11.72 -12.46 -33.75
N THR A 40 -10.39 -12.37 -33.78
CA THR A 40 -9.60 -11.96 -32.61
C THR A 40 -9.77 -10.49 -32.29
N LEU A 41 -9.80 -9.61 -33.31
CA LEU A 41 -9.84 -8.17 -33.12
C LEU A 41 -11.12 -7.69 -32.41
N PRO A 42 -12.34 -8.06 -32.82
CA PRO A 42 -13.56 -7.64 -32.13
C PRO A 42 -13.59 -8.09 -30.67
N LYS A 43 -13.15 -9.32 -30.40
CA LYS A 43 -13.06 -9.86 -29.04
C LYS A 43 -12.05 -9.08 -28.20
N ALA A 44 -10.86 -8.85 -28.71
CA ALA A 44 -9.82 -8.12 -27.98
C ALA A 44 -10.24 -6.66 -27.70
N ARG A 45 -10.96 -6.01 -28.62
CA ARG A 45 -11.54 -4.67 -28.39
C ARG A 45 -12.60 -4.70 -27.30
N TYR A 46 -13.48 -5.71 -27.32
CA TYR A 46 -14.48 -5.89 -26.27
C TYR A 46 -13.81 -6.10 -24.91
N ASP A 47 -12.85 -7.02 -24.82
CA ASP A 47 -12.11 -7.32 -23.60
C ASP A 47 -11.36 -6.07 -23.08
N TRP A 48 -10.76 -5.28 -23.98
CA TRP A 48 -10.15 -3.99 -23.64
C TRP A 48 -11.18 -3.04 -23.04
N LEU A 49 -12.30 -2.79 -23.73
CA LEU A 49 -13.33 -1.85 -23.27
C LEU A 49 -13.85 -2.21 -21.88
N HIS A 50 -14.10 -3.49 -21.62
CA HIS A 50 -14.70 -3.98 -20.37
C HIS A 50 -13.70 -4.39 -19.30
N LEU A 51 -12.41 -4.18 -19.51
CA LEU A 51 -11.39 -4.49 -18.51
C LEU A 51 -11.60 -3.64 -17.25
N ARG A 52 -11.68 -4.26 -16.07
CA ARG A 52 -11.76 -3.58 -14.77
C ARG A 52 -10.81 -4.21 -13.77
N LEU A 53 -10.15 -3.39 -12.95
CA LEU A 53 -9.17 -3.88 -11.96
C LEU A 53 -9.83 -4.76 -10.89
N GLN A 54 -11.06 -4.42 -10.50
CA GLN A 54 -11.84 -5.13 -9.48
C GLN A 54 -12.31 -6.54 -9.87
N ASP A 55 -12.26 -6.88 -11.16
CA ASP A 55 -12.69 -8.21 -11.64
C ASP A 55 -11.60 -9.28 -11.43
N PHE A 56 -10.43 -8.87 -10.92
CA PHE A 56 -9.28 -9.73 -10.67
C PHE A 56 -9.00 -9.84 -9.17
N LYS A 57 -8.46 -10.98 -8.74
CA LYS A 57 -8.11 -11.20 -7.33
C LYS A 57 -6.83 -10.50 -6.93
N SER A 58 -5.97 -10.21 -7.89
CA SER A 58 -4.70 -9.52 -7.65
C SER A 58 -4.30 -8.59 -8.80
N VAL A 59 -3.41 -7.65 -8.49
CA VAL A 59 -2.79 -6.76 -9.48
C VAL A 59 -2.01 -7.57 -10.53
N SER A 60 -1.40 -8.70 -10.13
CA SER A 60 -0.68 -9.59 -11.06
C SER A 60 -1.60 -10.23 -12.10
N GLU A 61 -2.77 -10.73 -11.67
CA GLU A 61 -3.78 -11.30 -12.58
C GLU A 61 -4.31 -10.25 -13.56
N TYR A 62 -4.61 -9.04 -13.06
CA TYR A 62 -4.99 -7.90 -13.90
C TYR A 62 -3.90 -7.58 -14.93
N ASN A 63 -2.65 -7.53 -14.49
CA ASN A 63 -1.51 -7.23 -15.36
C ASN A 63 -1.37 -8.26 -16.49
N ALA A 64 -1.51 -9.55 -16.16
CA ALA A 64 -1.50 -10.63 -17.13
C ALA A 64 -2.62 -10.47 -18.18
N ALA A 65 -3.84 -10.12 -17.73
CA ALA A 65 -4.96 -9.86 -18.64
C ALA A 65 -4.71 -8.65 -19.55
N MET A 66 -4.17 -7.55 -19.00
CA MET A 66 -3.79 -6.36 -19.76
C MET A 66 -2.78 -6.69 -20.86
N PHE A 67 -1.72 -7.44 -20.55
CA PHE A 67 -0.74 -7.88 -21.55
C PHE A 67 -1.37 -8.82 -22.59
N ARG A 68 -2.23 -9.74 -22.18
CA ARG A 68 -2.90 -10.66 -23.12
C ARG A 68 -3.79 -9.92 -24.10
N ILE A 69 -4.55 -8.92 -23.65
CA ILE A 69 -5.41 -8.11 -24.51
C ILE A 69 -4.56 -7.23 -25.43
N THR A 70 -3.57 -6.52 -24.88
CA THR A 70 -2.75 -5.61 -25.69
C THR A 70 -1.89 -6.32 -26.73
N THR A 71 -1.41 -7.53 -26.43
CA THR A 71 -0.72 -8.38 -27.42
C THR A 71 -1.65 -8.83 -28.54
N GLN A 72 -2.91 -9.19 -28.24
CA GLN A 72 -3.91 -9.51 -29.27
C GLN A 72 -4.26 -8.31 -30.15
N LEU A 73 -4.40 -7.12 -29.57
CA LEU A 73 -4.67 -5.89 -30.32
C LEU A 73 -3.48 -5.52 -31.23
N LYS A 74 -2.25 -5.59 -30.71
CA LYS A 74 -1.00 -5.41 -31.49
C LYS A 74 -0.89 -6.41 -32.62
N LEU A 75 -1.23 -7.67 -32.35
CA LEU A 75 -1.24 -8.75 -33.34
C LEU A 75 -2.22 -8.46 -34.49
N CYS A 76 -3.33 -7.79 -34.20
CA CYS A 76 -4.32 -7.37 -35.19
C CYS A 76 -3.99 -6.02 -35.86
N GLY A 77 -2.83 -5.43 -35.58
CA GLY A 77 -2.34 -4.20 -36.20
C GLY A 77 -2.68 -2.91 -35.44
N GLU A 78 -3.32 -2.99 -34.27
CA GLU A 78 -3.55 -1.81 -33.44
C GLU A 78 -2.28 -1.41 -32.69
N LYS A 79 -1.98 -0.12 -32.68
CA LYS A 79 -0.85 0.40 -31.90
C LYS A 79 -1.34 0.69 -30.50
N ILE A 80 -0.80 -0.03 -29.52
CA ILE A 80 -1.02 0.24 -28.10
C ILE A 80 0.29 0.64 -27.44
N THR A 81 0.29 1.85 -26.91
CA THR A 81 1.40 2.51 -26.24
C THR A 81 1.34 2.32 -24.72
N ASP A 82 2.47 2.56 -24.04
CA ASP A 82 2.50 2.58 -22.57
C ASP A 82 1.52 3.60 -21.99
N VAL A 83 1.39 4.77 -22.62
CA VAL A 83 0.47 5.85 -22.19
C VAL A 83 -0.97 5.36 -22.22
N GLU A 84 -1.39 4.67 -23.28
CA GLU A 84 -2.74 4.12 -23.38
C GLU A 84 -2.98 3.03 -22.34
N MET A 85 -1.99 2.17 -22.06
CA MET A 85 -2.10 1.16 -20.99
C MET A 85 -2.22 1.82 -19.61
N ILE A 86 -1.43 2.84 -19.33
CA ILE A 86 -1.47 3.61 -18.08
C ILE A 86 -2.84 4.27 -17.90
N GLU A 87 -3.28 5.02 -18.91
CA GLU A 87 -4.60 5.68 -18.89
C GLU A 87 -5.73 4.67 -18.76
N LYS A 88 -5.62 3.54 -19.45
CA LYS A 88 -6.58 2.46 -19.32
C LYS A 88 -6.62 1.93 -17.89
N THR A 89 -5.49 1.66 -17.26
CA THR A 89 -5.43 1.22 -15.85
C THR A 89 -6.02 2.25 -14.89
N TYR A 90 -5.81 3.55 -15.11
CA TYR A 90 -6.51 4.54 -14.32
C TYR A 90 -8.03 4.49 -14.53
N SER A 91 -8.51 4.30 -15.75
CA SER A 91 -9.94 4.21 -16.03
C SER A 91 -10.62 2.96 -15.45
N THR A 92 -9.84 1.93 -15.09
CA THR A 92 -10.37 0.66 -14.56
C THR A 92 -10.62 0.66 -13.05
N PHE A 93 -10.23 1.74 -12.33
CA PHE A 93 -10.53 1.88 -10.90
C PHE A 93 -12.04 2.00 -10.66
N HIS A 94 -12.53 1.39 -9.58
CA HIS A 94 -13.91 1.57 -9.15
C HIS A 94 -14.18 3.05 -8.83
N ALA A 95 -15.39 3.54 -9.13
CA ALA A 95 -15.89 4.86 -8.72
C ALA A 95 -15.62 5.25 -7.24
N ASN A 96 -15.56 4.29 -6.31
CA ASN A 96 -15.25 4.58 -4.91
C ASN A 96 -13.75 4.92 -4.68
N ASN A 97 -12.90 4.58 -5.64
CA ASN A 97 -11.44 4.76 -5.58
C ASN A 97 -10.95 5.94 -6.43
N VAL A 98 -11.82 6.92 -6.71
CA VAL A 98 -11.45 8.11 -7.51
C VAL A 98 -10.30 8.91 -6.89
N VAL A 99 -10.21 8.95 -5.55
CA VAL A 99 -9.09 9.62 -4.86
C VAL A 99 -7.76 8.89 -5.14
N LEU A 100 -7.73 7.56 -5.00
CA LEU A 100 -6.54 6.76 -5.31
C LEU A 100 -6.14 6.92 -6.78
N GLN A 101 -7.12 6.87 -7.69
CA GLN A 101 -6.88 7.10 -9.11
C GLN A 101 -6.18 8.43 -9.35
N LYS A 102 -6.65 9.53 -8.74
CA LYS A 102 -6.00 10.85 -8.85
C LYS A 102 -4.58 10.85 -8.28
N GLN A 103 -4.36 10.26 -7.10
CA GLN A 103 -3.04 10.15 -6.50
C GLN A 103 -2.03 9.42 -7.39
N TYR A 104 -2.43 8.32 -8.04
CA TYR A 104 -1.55 7.62 -8.96
C TYR A 104 -1.33 8.37 -10.27
N ARG A 105 -2.28 9.20 -10.73
CA ARG A 105 -2.12 10.08 -11.90
C ARG A 105 -1.10 11.19 -11.64
N GLU A 106 -1.13 11.78 -10.44
CA GLU A 106 -0.20 12.84 -10.02
C GLU A 106 1.27 12.37 -10.00
N LYS A 107 1.51 11.05 -9.87
CA LYS A 107 2.87 10.48 -9.95
C LYS A 107 3.49 10.57 -11.35
N GLY A 108 2.69 10.74 -12.41
CA GLY A 108 3.20 11.01 -13.76
C GLY A 108 4.07 9.90 -14.35
N PHE A 109 3.68 8.63 -14.19
CA PHE A 109 4.42 7.49 -14.77
C PHE A 109 4.53 7.61 -16.28
N LYS A 110 5.70 7.27 -16.83
CA LYS A 110 5.95 7.32 -18.28
C LYS A 110 5.87 5.94 -18.92
N LYS A 111 6.17 4.90 -18.15
CA LYS A 111 6.15 3.51 -18.62
C LYS A 111 5.15 2.70 -17.81
N TYR A 112 4.41 1.82 -18.48
CA TYR A 112 3.35 1.04 -17.83
C TYR A 112 3.90 0.17 -16.69
N PHE A 113 5.13 -0.35 -16.85
CA PHE A 113 5.75 -1.17 -15.81
C PHE A 113 6.00 -0.40 -14.50
N GLU A 114 6.21 0.92 -14.55
CA GLU A 114 6.44 1.75 -13.36
C GLU A 114 5.15 1.84 -12.54
N LEU A 115 4.02 2.06 -13.22
CA LEU A 115 2.68 2.06 -12.60
C LEU A 115 2.38 0.69 -11.98
N ILE A 116 2.53 -0.40 -12.74
CA ILE A 116 2.15 -1.73 -12.23
C ILE A 116 3.03 -2.15 -11.04
N SER A 117 4.31 -1.80 -11.05
CA SER A 117 5.21 -2.06 -9.92
C SER A 117 4.74 -1.31 -8.66
N CYS A 118 4.30 -0.06 -8.81
CA CYS A 118 3.77 0.71 -7.70
C CYS A 118 2.45 0.14 -7.16
N LEU A 119 1.57 -0.36 -8.04
CA LEU A 119 0.32 -1.03 -7.64
C LEU A 119 0.59 -2.35 -6.90
N LEU A 120 1.56 -3.15 -7.36
CA LEU A 120 1.95 -4.40 -6.71
C LEU A 120 2.50 -4.16 -5.29
N VAL A 121 3.35 -3.14 -5.11
CA VAL A 121 3.87 -2.77 -3.79
C VAL A 121 2.74 -2.33 -2.86
N ALA A 122 1.80 -1.53 -3.37
CA ALA A 122 0.66 -1.08 -2.58
C ALA A 122 -0.27 -2.23 -2.18
N GLU A 123 -0.55 -3.17 -3.08
CA GLU A 123 -1.31 -4.39 -2.79
C GLU A 123 -0.64 -5.19 -1.65
N LYS A 124 0.67 -5.42 -1.72
CA LYS A 124 1.41 -6.14 -0.68
C LYS A 124 1.44 -5.40 0.65
N ASN A 125 1.61 -4.08 0.64
CA ASN A 125 1.55 -3.29 1.86
C ASN A 125 0.16 -3.35 2.51
N ASN A 126 -0.91 -3.34 1.72
CA ASN A 126 -2.27 -3.48 2.21
C ASN A 126 -2.51 -4.88 2.80
N GLU A 127 -2.07 -5.95 2.13
CA GLU A 127 -2.13 -7.32 2.67
C GLU A 127 -1.44 -7.42 4.04
N LEU A 128 -0.25 -6.81 4.18
CA LEU A 128 0.49 -6.79 5.46
C LEU A 128 -0.21 -5.96 6.53
N LEU A 129 -0.78 -4.81 6.17
CA LEU A 129 -1.54 -3.96 7.07
C LEU A 129 -2.75 -4.72 7.66
N MET A 130 -3.48 -5.46 6.82
CA MET A 130 -4.60 -6.28 7.26
C MET A 130 -4.15 -7.39 8.22
N LYS A 131 -3.07 -8.11 7.89
CA LYS A 131 -2.48 -9.12 8.79
C LYS A 131 -2.04 -8.54 10.13
N ASN A 132 -1.45 -7.34 10.13
CA ASN A 132 -1.03 -6.66 11.36
C ASN A 132 -2.24 -6.34 12.25
N HIS A 133 -3.35 -5.89 11.66
CA HIS A 133 -4.59 -5.65 12.39
C HIS A 133 -5.15 -6.95 13.01
N GLU A 134 -5.14 -8.05 12.25
CA GLU A 134 -5.60 -9.37 12.72
C GLU A 134 -4.67 -9.99 13.77
N SER A 135 -3.36 -9.70 13.71
CA SER A 135 -2.36 -10.22 14.64
C SER A 135 -2.37 -9.54 16.02
N ARG A 136 -3.15 -8.47 16.19
CA ARG A 136 -3.23 -7.76 17.47
C ARG A 136 -3.86 -8.69 18.50
N PRO A 137 -3.17 -9.03 19.61
CA PRO A 137 -3.74 -9.92 20.61
C PRO A 137 -5.03 -9.32 21.18
N THR A 138 -6.12 -10.10 21.13
CA THR A 138 -7.35 -9.86 21.89
C THR A 138 -7.01 -9.92 23.38
N GLY A 139 -6.53 -8.81 23.94
CA GLY A 139 -6.05 -8.82 25.32
C GLY A 139 -5.22 -7.62 25.77
N SER A 140 -4.95 -6.61 24.94
CA SER A 140 -4.65 -5.28 25.48
C SER A 140 -5.97 -4.69 25.98
N ILE A 141 -6.26 -4.91 27.26
CA ILE A 141 -7.19 -4.11 28.05
C ILE A 141 -6.98 -2.64 27.63
N PRO A 142 -8.02 -1.87 27.24
CA PRO A 142 -7.86 -0.42 27.13
C PRO A 142 -7.21 0.05 28.42
N PHE A 143 -6.10 0.79 28.34
CA PHE A 143 -5.56 1.44 29.54
C PHE A 143 -6.75 2.07 30.27
N PRO A 144 -6.98 1.78 31.56
CA PRO A 144 -8.00 2.48 32.31
C PRO A 144 -7.69 3.95 32.12
N GLU A 145 -8.63 4.68 31.55
CA GLU A 145 -8.58 6.11 31.45
C GLU A 145 -8.64 6.63 32.90
N GLU A 146 -7.50 6.68 33.59
CA GLU A 146 -7.35 7.29 34.92
C GLU A 146 -7.49 8.80 34.77
N ASN A 147 -8.69 9.25 34.46
CA ASN A 147 -9.21 10.55 34.82
C ASN A 147 -10.27 10.36 35.89
N VAL A 148 -9.87 9.82 37.05
CA VAL A 148 -10.65 9.90 38.29
C VAL A 148 -10.12 11.08 39.10
N THR A 149 -10.51 12.30 38.71
CA THR A 149 -10.65 13.37 39.70
C THR A 149 -11.91 13.05 40.50
N SER A 150 -11.74 12.38 41.64
CA SER A 150 -12.76 12.29 42.67
C SER A 150 -12.97 13.69 43.26
N HIS A 151 -14.04 14.37 42.85
CA HIS A 151 -14.66 15.43 43.64
C HIS A 151 -16.04 14.90 44.06
N ASN A 152 -16.09 14.33 45.28
CA ASN A 152 -17.33 14.01 45.96
C ASN A 152 -18.02 15.31 46.39
N GLY A 153 -18.77 15.92 45.47
CA GLY A 153 -19.76 16.95 45.77
C GLY A 153 -21.10 16.31 46.16
N ASN A 154 -21.23 15.91 47.42
CA ASN A 154 -22.52 15.50 47.98
C ASN A 154 -23.27 16.73 48.52
N GLU A 155 -23.90 17.51 47.64
CA GLU A 155 -24.92 18.49 48.02
C GLU A 155 -26.29 17.81 48.07
N LYS A 156 -26.67 17.31 49.25
CA LYS A 156 -28.05 16.94 49.56
C LYS A 156 -28.78 18.14 50.17
N TYR A 157 -29.60 18.80 49.36
CA TYR A 157 -30.62 19.73 49.84
C TYR A 157 -31.78 18.95 50.47
N HIS A 158 -31.85 18.93 51.80
CA HIS A 158 -33.07 18.64 52.53
C HIS A 158 -33.36 19.78 53.51
N THR A 159 -34.23 20.70 53.09
CA THR A 159 -34.91 21.66 53.95
C THR A 159 -35.95 20.90 54.77
N SER A 160 -35.67 20.65 56.05
CA SER A 160 -36.69 20.22 57.02
C SER A 160 -36.87 21.32 58.05
N ASN A 161 -37.99 22.03 57.92
CA ASN A 161 -38.53 22.88 58.97
C ASN A 161 -39.29 21.99 59.96
N SER A 162 -39.08 22.25 61.26
CA SER A 162 -39.93 21.89 62.41
C SER A 162 -39.20 21.01 63.44
N GLY A 163 -38.88 21.59 64.59
CA GLY A 163 -38.35 20.83 65.72
C GLY A 163 -37.76 21.70 66.84
N ARG A 164 -38.59 21.99 67.84
CA ARG A 164 -38.30 22.68 69.10
C ARG A 164 -37.10 22.07 69.85
N GLY A 165 -36.28 22.88 70.52
CA GLY A 165 -35.35 22.35 71.53
C GLY A 165 -34.37 23.36 72.10
N TYR A 166 -34.66 23.83 73.31
CA TYR A 166 -33.81 24.71 74.13
C TYR A 166 -32.50 24.03 74.54
N GLY A 167 -31.39 24.76 74.51
CA GLY A 167 -30.11 24.29 75.06
C GLY A 167 -29.08 25.40 75.20
N ARG A 168 -29.08 26.07 76.36
CA ARG A 168 -28.06 27.05 76.76
C ARG A 168 -26.73 26.32 77.01
N GLY A 169 -25.62 26.88 76.51
CA GLY A 169 -24.28 26.42 76.87
C GLY A 169 -23.20 27.42 76.47
N ARG A 170 -22.83 28.31 77.40
CA ARG A 170 -21.66 29.19 77.32
C ARG A 170 -20.39 28.36 77.54
N GLY A 171 -19.33 28.62 76.76
CA GLY A 171 -17.99 28.11 77.05
C GLY A 171 -16.92 28.89 76.28
N ARG A 172 -16.23 29.79 76.98
CA ARG A 172 -15.02 30.50 76.53
C ARG A 172 -13.80 29.57 76.63
N GLY A 173 -12.85 29.66 75.70
CA GLY A 173 -11.53 29.06 75.84
C GLY A 173 -10.53 29.56 74.81
N TYR A 174 -9.68 30.51 75.21
CA TYR A 174 -8.48 30.94 74.49
C TYR A 174 -7.33 29.95 74.73
N GLY A 175 -6.47 29.74 73.73
CA GLY A 175 -5.21 28.99 73.90
C GLY A 175 -4.25 29.16 72.73
N TYR A 176 -3.24 30.03 72.90
CA TYR A 176 -2.07 30.16 72.04
C TYR A 176 -1.04 29.07 72.39
N GLY A 177 -0.34 28.52 71.39
CA GLY A 177 0.81 27.62 71.61
C GLY A 177 1.76 27.56 70.42
N ARG A 178 2.92 28.21 70.54
CA ARG A 178 4.09 28.10 69.65
C ARG A 178 4.85 26.80 69.95
N GLY A 179 5.40 26.15 68.93
CA GLY A 179 6.37 25.06 69.08
C GLY A 179 7.36 25.02 67.91
N ARG A 180 8.60 25.46 68.18
CA ARG A 180 9.78 25.40 67.30
C ARG A 180 10.40 23.99 67.33
N GLY A 181 10.98 23.59 66.20
CA GLY A 181 12.36 23.05 66.18
C GLY A 181 12.51 21.56 65.92
N GLY A 182 13.38 21.22 64.96
CA GLY A 182 13.86 19.86 64.72
C GLY A 182 14.61 19.72 63.39
N SER A 183 15.83 20.26 63.34
CA SER A 183 16.77 20.24 62.20
C SER A 183 17.51 18.88 62.06
N PHE A 184 18.28 18.77 60.95
CA PHE A 184 19.41 17.88 60.63
C PHE A 184 19.08 16.79 59.59
N LYS A 185 19.86 16.56 58.51
CA LYS A 185 21.08 17.17 57.97
C LYS A 185 21.36 16.51 56.60
N ASN A 186 21.95 17.29 55.67
CA ASN A 186 22.99 16.91 54.70
C ASN A 186 22.72 15.77 53.66
N SER A 187 23.12 15.86 52.39
CA SER A 187 24.01 16.82 51.71
C SER A 187 24.29 16.43 50.24
N TYR A 188 24.74 17.41 49.46
CA TYR A 188 25.52 17.38 48.21
C TYR A 188 24.77 16.93 46.94
N SER A 189 24.40 17.85 46.03
CA SER A 189 25.19 18.69 45.10
C SER A 189 25.75 17.92 43.90
N HIS A 190 25.33 18.31 42.69
CA HIS A 190 26.11 18.44 41.44
C HIS A 190 25.13 18.97 40.38
N GLN A 191 25.10 20.27 40.07
CA GLN A 191 25.93 20.93 39.04
C GLN A 191 26.04 20.17 37.71
N LYS A 192 25.17 20.57 36.77
CA LYS A 192 25.46 21.09 35.42
C LYS A 192 26.89 20.86 34.91
N TRP A 193 27.01 20.32 33.69
CA TRP A 193 28.05 20.44 32.63
C TRP A 193 27.72 19.38 31.57
N ASP A 194 28.08 19.43 30.28
CA ASP A 194 28.49 20.46 29.33
C ASP A 194 28.43 19.76 27.97
N ASN A 195 28.05 20.49 26.92
CA ASN A 195 28.31 20.09 25.53
C ASN A 195 29.75 20.48 25.18
N LYS A 196 30.50 19.56 24.57
CA LYS A 196 31.70 19.71 23.69
C LYS A 196 32.31 18.30 23.56
N ASP A 197 32.94 17.82 22.49
CA ASP A 197 33.38 18.31 21.18
C ASP A 197 33.76 17.02 20.39
N GLY A 198 33.84 17.06 19.05
CA GLY A 198 34.37 15.91 18.31
C GLY A 198 34.37 16.00 16.79
N ASN A 199 35.09 16.98 16.25
CA ASN A 199 35.33 17.21 14.83
C ASN A 199 36.23 16.11 14.20
N LYS A 200 35.96 15.67 12.96
CA LYS A 200 36.97 15.32 11.94
C LYS A 200 36.36 15.03 10.56
N GLN A 201 36.72 15.88 9.59
CA GLN A 201 36.61 15.70 8.15
C GLN A 201 37.82 14.91 7.60
N GLU A 202 37.60 14.05 6.60
CA GLU A 202 38.51 13.71 5.47
C GLU A 202 37.71 12.87 4.45
N LYS A 203 37.22 13.45 3.34
CA LYS A 203 37.80 13.59 1.98
C LYS A 203 38.17 12.29 1.22
N ASP A 204 37.32 11.98 0.24
CA ASP A 204 37.51 11.44 -1.12
C ASP A 204 38.72 10.53 -1.45
N LYS A 205 38.43 9.39 -2.12
CA LYS A 205 38.98 9.05 -3.46
C LYS A 205 38.32 7.82 -4.11
N ASN A 206 38.32 7.89 -5.44
CA ASN A 206 37.68 7.07 -6.47
C ASN A 206 38.20 5.63 -6.65
N GLU A 207 37.38 4.88 -7.40
CA GLU A 207 37.72 4.01 -8.55
C GLU A 207 37.85 2.47 -8.42
N ASN A 208 37.09 1.82 -9.32
CA ASN A 208 37.35 0.57 -10.05
C ASN A 208 37.35 -0.77 -9.29
N VAL A 209 36.23 -1.52 -9.43
CA VAL A 209 36.26 -2.99 -9.38
C VAL A 209 35.55 -3.56 -10.61
N THR A 210 36.34 -3.94 -11.59
CA THR A 210 36.01 -4.93 -12.62
C THR A 210 35.82 -6.29 -11.96
N ASN A 211 34.59 -6.82 -11.93
CA ASN A 211 34.34 -8.21 -11.56
C ASN A 211 34.07 -9.04 -12.82
N ALA A 212 35.14 -9.61 -13.35
CA ALA A 212 35.09 -10.81 -14.17
C ALA A 212 34.86 -12.01 -13.23
N CYS A 213 33.78 -12.75 -13.44
CA CYS A 213 33.59 -14.06 -12.82
C CYS A 213 33.07 -15.04 -13.88
N ASN A 214 34.01 -15.74 -14.51
CA ASN A 214 33.75 -17.01 -15.18
C ASN A 214 33.97 -18.12 -14.16
N ARG A 215 33.00 -19.01 -13.96
CA ARG A 215 33.27 -20.34 -13.43
C ARG A 215 32.33 -21.37 -14.03
N CYS A 216 33.01 -22.46 -14.40
CA CYS A 216 32.64 -23.70 -15.07
C CYS A 216 31.34 -24.35 -14.63
#